data_AF-A0A3N2M1E6-F1
#
_entry.id   AF-A0A3N2M1E6-F1
#
_cell.length_a   1.000
_cell.length_b   1.000
_cell.length_c   1.000
_cell.angle_alpha   90.00
_cell.angle_beta   90.00
_cell.angle_gamma   90.00
#
_symmetry.space_group_name_H-M   'P 1'
#
loop_
_entity.id
_entity.type
_entity.pdbx_description
1 polymer ?
#
loop_
_entity_poly.entity_id
_entity_poly.type
_entity_poly.pdbx_seq_one_letter_code
_entity_poly.pdbx_strand_id
1 'polypeptide(L)'
;MNLITRFLHRVKFRRTIKEDQSRNVVEGMVKARRLYKELSVAAHPDKHLDDSGWANDVMSRIVANRHNYSALVELSEEIARHTK
;
A
#
# COMPACT_ATOMS: atom_id res chain seq x y z
N MET A 1 -19.86 -26.86 23.93
CA MET A 1 -19.60 -25.50 23.41
C MET A 1 -20.96 -24.84 23.15
N ASN A 2 -21.39 -23.92 24.04
CA ASN A 2 -22.79 -23.49 24.14
C ASN A 2 -23.30 -22.74 22.88
N LEU A 3 -24.49 -23.12 22.41
CA LEU A 3 -25.18 -22.45 21.29
C LEU A 3 -25.39 -20.94 21.55
N ILE A 4 -25.59 -20.57 22.81
CA ILE A 4 -25.79 -19.19 23.26
C ILE A 4 -24.54 -18.34 23.03
N THR A 5 -23.34 -18.87 23.29
CA THR A 5 -22.09 -18.12 23.09
C THR A 5 -21.81 -17.91 21.60
N ARG A 6 -22.15 -18.88 20.75
CA ARG A 6 -22.12 -18.72 19.27
C ARG A 6 -23.07 -17.62 18.79
N PHE A 7 -24.28 -17.56 19.33
CA PHE A 7 -25.25 -16.54 18.97
C PHE A 7 -24.78 -15.14 19.38
N LEU A 8 -24.29 -14.99 20.61
CA LEU A 8 -23.72 -13.73 21.10
C LEU A 8 -22.53 -13.27 20.26
N HIS A 9 -21.61 -14.18 19.91
CA HIS A 9 -20.50 -13.88 19.00
C HIS A 9 -21.00 -13.43 17.62
N ARG A 10 -22.02 -14.08 17.06
CA ARG A 10 -22.58 -13.72 15.75
C ARG A 10 -23.25 -12.34 15.76
N VAL A 11 -23.97 -11.99 16.83
CA VAL A 11 -24.58 -10.67 17.00
C VAL A 11 -23.51 -9.59 17.21
N LYS A 12 -22.47 -9.88 18.00
CA LYS A 12 -21.35 -8.97 18.23
C LYS A 12 -20.57 -8.71 16.94
N PHE A 13 -20.29 -9.75 16.15
CA PHE A 13 -19.62 -9.65 14.84
C PHE A 13 -20.39 -8.77 13.84
N ARG A 14 -21.72 -8.95 13.74
CA ARG A 14 -22.57 -8.10 12.88
C ARG A 14 -22.59 -6.64 13.31
N ARG A 15 -22.43 -6.33 14.59
CA ARG A 15 -22.34 -4.95 15.10
C ARG A 15 -20.98 -4.29 14.80
N THR A 16 -19.92 -5.07 14.61
CA THR A 16 -18.57 -4.56 14.31
C THR A 16 -18.38 -4.25 12.82
N ILE A 17 -19.12 -4.94 11.94
CA ILE A 17 -19.15 -4.62 10.50
C ILE A 17 -20.15 -3.47 10.27
N LYS A 18 -19.75 -2.25 10.62
CA LYS A 18 -20.52 -1.03 10.29
C LYS A 18 -20.11 -0.42 8.96
N GLU A 19 -18.96 -0.82 8.41
CA GLU A 19 -18.38 -0.25 7.20
C GLU A 19 -18.07 -1.35 6.19
N ASP A 20 -18.23 -1.03 4.90
CA ASP A 20 -17.87 -1.88 3.78
C ASP A 20 -16.34 -1.93 3.63
N GLN A 21 -15.70 -2.67 4.55
CA GLN A 21 -14.25 -2.86 4.58
C GLN A 21 -13.75 -3.51 3.28
N SER A 22 -14.59 -4.33 2.61
CA SER A 22 -14.29 -4.89 1.30
C SER A 22 -14.05 -3.81 0.24
N ARG A 23 -14.90 -2.78 0.19
CA ARG A 23 -14.74 -1.66 -0.74
C ARG A 23 -13.48 -0.84 -0.45
N ASN A 24 -13.14 -0.65 0.83
CA ASN A 24 -11.89 0.02 1.23
C ASN A 24 -10.65 -0.76 0.78
N VAL A 25 -10.63 -2.09 0.94
CA VAL A 25 -9.52 -2.94 0.47
C VAL A 25 -9.35 -2.86 -1.05
N VAL A 26 -10.46 -2.98 -1.81
CA VAL A 26 -10.40 -2.89 -3.28
C VAL A 26 -9.92 -1.51 -3.72
N GLU A 27 -10.42 -0.44 -3.10
CA GLU A 27 -9.99 0.93 -3.39
C GLU A 27 -8.50 1.12 -3.07
N GLY A 28 -8.03 0.59 -1.94
CA GLY A 28 -6.62 0.57 -1.55
C GLY A 28 -5.73 -0.16 -2.56
N MET A 29 -6.17 -1.32 -3.07
CA MET A 29 -5.44 -2.08 -4.10
C MET A 29 -5.34 -1.30 -5.42
N VAL A 30 -6.44 -0.66 -5.85
CA VAL A 30 -6.46 0.15 -7.07
C VAL A 30 -5.53 1.35 -6.93
N LYS A 31 -5.57 2.04 -5.79
CA LYS A 31 -4.68 3.16 -5.47
C LYS A 31 -3.21 2.72 -5.43
N ALA A 32 -2.89 1.61 -4.76
CA ALA A 32 -1.54 1.04 -4.72
C ALA A 32 -1.00 0.74 -6.13
N ARG A 33 -1.81 0.10 -6.98
CA ARG A 33 -1.41 -0.24 -8.35
C ARG A 33 -1.11 1.00 -9.20
N ARG A 34 -1.92 2.05 -9.05
CA ARG A 34 -1.69 3.33 -9.72
C ARG A 34 -0.39 3.97 -9.24
N LEU A 35 -0.24 4.08 -7.92
CA LEU A 35 0.92 4.70 -7.29
C LEU A 35 2.22 3.96 -7.61
N TYR A 36 2.20 2.62 -7.59
CA TYR A 36 3.34 1.77 -8.00
C TYR A 36 3.84 2.12 -9.40
N LYS A 37 2.94 2.29 -10.38
CA LYS A 37 3.32 2.63 -11.76
C LYS A 37 3.93 4.02 -11.85
N GLU A 38 3.33 5.00 -11.16
CA GLU A 38 3.82 6.37 -11.13
C GLU A 38 5.23 6.43 -10.50
N LEU A 39 5.43 5.75 -9.36
CA LEU A 39 6.71 5.69 -8.67
C LEU A 39 7.79 4.92 -9.46
N SER A 40 7.42 3.82 -10.13
CA SER A 40 8.34 3.07 -10.98
C SER A 40 8.93 3.92 -12.11
N VAL A 41 8.14 4.86 -12.65
CA VAL A 41 8.59 5.78 -13.70
C VAL A 41 9.38 6.95 -13.12
N ALA A 42 9.12 7.36 -11.88
CA ALA A 42 9.83 8.45 -11.20
C ALA A 42 11.20 8.00 -10.65
N ALA A 43 11.28 6.81 -10.08
CA ALA A 43 12.49 6.22 -9.49
C ALA A 43 13.32 5.39 -10.48
N HIS A 44 13.03 5.45 -11.78
CA HIS A 44 13.75 4.67 -12.77
C HIS A 44 15.24 5.07 -12.80
N PRO A 45 16.19 4.13 -12.75
CA PRO A 45 17.63 4.43 -12.73
C PRO A 45 18.09 5.31 -13.89
N ASP A 46 17.50 5.17 -15.08
CA ASP A 46 17.80 6.02 -16.25
C ASP A 46 17.55 7.52 -16.02
N LYS A 47 16.69 7.89 -15.05
CA LYS A 47 16.45 9.30 -14.70
C LYS A 47 17.41 9.83 -13.62
N HIS A 48 18.12 8.93 -12.94
CA HIS A 48 19.01 9.22 -11.81
C HIS A 48 20.40 8.64 -12.09
N LEU A 49 21.05 9.16 -13.14
CA LEU A 49 22.35 8.66 -13.61
C LEU A 49 23.46 8.85 -12.57
N ASP A 50 23.40 9.94 -11.79
CA ASP A 50 24.39 10.27 -10.76
C ASP A 50 24.21 9.43 -9.48
N ASP A 51 22.97 8.99 -9.19
CA ASP A 51 22.59 8.26 -7.97
C ASP A 51 21.96 6.89 -8.27
N SER A 52 22.54 6.16 -9.22
CA SER A 52 22.04 4.86 -9.66
C SER A 52 21.91 3.83 -8.53
N GLY A 53 22.78 3.90 -7.51
CA GLY A 53 22.70 3.03 -6.32
C GLY A 53 21.45 3.27 -5.49
N TRP A 54 21.10 4.54 -5.25
CA TRP A 54 19.89 4.92 -4.53
C TRP A 54 18.64 4.56 -5.35
N ALA A 55 18.64 4.86 -6.65
CA ALA A 55 17.51 4.56 -7.53
C ALA A 55 17.21 3.04 -7.57
N ASN A 56 18.23 2.19 -7.59
CA ASN A 56 18.07 0.73 -7.55
C ASN A 56 17.49 0.23 -6.21
N ASP A 57 17.92 0.80 -5.08
CA ASP A 57 17.37 0.46 -3.76
C ASP A 57 15.88 0.86 -3.66
N VAL A 58 15.57 2.11 -4.02
CA VAL A 58 14.20 2.62 -4.00
C VAL A 58 13.30 1.82 -4.95
N MET A 59 13.77 1.49 -6.16
CA MET A 59 13.02 0.66 -7.09
C MET A 59 12.76 -0.74 -6.53
N SER A 60 13.74 -1.34 -5.86
CA SER A 60 13.58 -2.65 -5.20
C SER A 60 12.52 -2.58 -4.09
N ARG A 61 12.51 -1.51 -3.29
CA ARG A 61 11.51 -1.26 -2.24
C ARG A 61 10.11 -1.01 -2.82
N ILE A 62 10.00 -0.30 -3.94
CA ILE A 62 8.73 -0.09 -4.66
C ILE A 62 8.15 -1.43 -5.14
N VAL A 63 8.99 -2.28 -5.74
CA VAL A 63 8.57 -3.61 -6.24
C VAL A 63 8.13 -4.52 -5.09
N ALA A 64 8.87 -4.53 -3.97
CA ALA A 64 8.50 -5.30 -2.78
C ALA A 64 7.15 -4.87 -2.18
N ASN A 65 6.81 -3.58 -2.28
CA ASN A 65 5.59 -2.99 -1.72
C ASN A 65 4.48 -2.75 -2.75
N ARG A 66 4.51 -3.38 -3.92
CA ARG A 66 3.58 -3.11 -5.06
C ARG A 66 2.07 -3.09 -4.72
N HIS A 67 1.66 -3.80 -3.67
CA HIS A 67 0.27 -3.92 -3.22
C HIS A 67 -0.02 -3.19 -1.91
N ASN A 68 1.01 -2.62 -1.27
CA ASN A 68 0.91 -1.94 0.00
C ASN A 68 0.84 -0.43 -0.23
N TYR A 69 -0.38 0.11 -0.22
CA TYR A 69 -0.60 1.53 -0.49
C TYR A 69 0.15 2.45 0.48
N SER A 70 0.13 2.17 1.78
CA SER A 70 0.75 3.06 2.78
C SER A 70 2.28 3.12 2.61
N ALA A 71 2.92 1.98 2.41
CA ALA A 71 4.37 1.92 2.18
C ALA A 71 4.76 2.64 0.87
N LEU A 72 3.93 2.56 -0.18
CA LEU A 72 4.17 3.30 -1.42
C LEU A 72 4.03 4.81 -1.22
N VAL A 73 3.13 5.28 -0.35
CA VAL A 73 3.00 6.71 -0.02
C VAL A 73 4.27 7.21 0.68
N GLU A 74 4.78 6.48 1.67
CA GLU A 74 6.03 6.83 2.36
C GLU A 74 7.22 6.90 1.39
N LEU A 75 7.32 5.94 0.46
CA LEU A 75 8.34 5.96 -0.61
C LEU A 75 8.18 7.16 -1.55
N SER A 76 6.94 7.58 -1.84
CA SER A 76 6.69 8.77 -2.68
C SER A 76 7.21 10.06 -2.03
N GLU A 77 7.04 10.18 -0.71
CA GLU A 77 7.54 11.32 0.06
C GLU A 77 9.07 11.32 0.15
N GLU A 78 9.68 10.13 0.26
CA GLU A 78 11.14 9.94 0.22
C GLU A 78 11.72 10.42 -1.11
N ILE A 79 11.18 9.95 -2.25
CA ILE A 79 11.61 10.36 -3.59
C ILE A 79 11.44 11.87 -3.79
N ALA A 80 10.31 12.43 -3.33
CA ALA A 80 10.04 13.85 -3.44
C ALA A 80 11.05 14.70 -2.64
N ARG A 81 11.54 14.20 -1.48
CA ARG A 81 12.58 14.87 -0.70
C ARG A 81 13.96 14.77 -1.35
N HIS A 82 14.26 13.65 -2.01
CA HIS A 82 15.55 13.43 -2.67
C HIS A 82 15.72 14.26 -3.97
N THR A 83 14.61 14.56 -4.65
CA THR A 83 14.62 15.27 -5.94
C THR A 83 14.56 16.81 -5.78
N LYS A 84 14.51 17.32 -4.55
CA LYS A 84 14.29 18.73 -4.23
C LYS A 84 15.58 19.41 -3.78
#